data_AF-A0A1A8TWM2-F1
#
_entry.id   AF-A0A1A8TWM2-F1
#
_cell.length_a   1.000
_cell.length_b   1.000
_cell.length_c   1.000
_cell.angle_alpha   90.00
_cell.angle_beta   90.00
_cell.angle_gamma   90.00
#
_symmetry.space_group_name_H-M   'P 1'
#
loop_
_entity.id
_entity.type
_entity.pdbx_description
1 polymer ?
#
loop_
_entity_poly.entity_id
_entity_poly.type
_entity_poly.pdbx_seq_one_letter_code
_entity_poly.pdbx_strand_id
1 'polypeptide(L)'
;KSTVAALLERFYDPTSGVVMLDGLDIRTLDLSWLRGQVIGFINQEPVLFGSSIMENIRFGKPDATDAEVISAAKQANAHRFITSFPDGYNTTVGERGVTLSGGQKQRIAIARALIKNPSILVLDEATSALDAESERVVQEALDRATRGRTVLIIAHRLSTIQGADLICVMSNGRVVEAGTHLELLGKGGLYSDLIRRQKAEGQK
;
A
#
# COMPACT_ATOMS: atom_id res chain seq x y z
N LYS A 1 -5.84 -10.38 -9.37
CA LYS A 1 -5.90 -9.74 -8.02
C LYS A 1 -5.78 -8.23 -8.17
N SER A 2 -4.71 -7.70 -8.78
CA SER A 2 -4.50 -6.25 -8.99
C SER A 2 -5.63 -5.55 -9.77
N THR A 3 -6.35 -6.25 -10.65
CA THR A 3 -7.58 -5.72 -11.30
C THR A 3 -8.65 -5.26 -10.30
N VAL A 4 -8.72 -5.86 -9.11
CA VAL A 4 -9.68 -5.45 -8.06
C VAL A 4 -9.39 -4.02 -7.62
N ALA A 5 -8.12 -3.68 -7.43
CA ALA A 5 -7.74 -2.33 -7.05
C ALA A 5 -7.97 -1.33 -8.21
N ALA A 6 -7.66 -1.73 -9.45
CA ALA A 6 -7.92 -0.89 -10.61
C ALA A 6 -9.42 -0.58 -10.80
N LEU A 7 -10.31 -1.53 -10.49
CA LEU A 7 -11.76 -1.31 -10.48
C LEU A 7 -12.19 -0.42 -9.31
N LEU A 8 -11.62 -0.61 -8.12
CA LEU A 8 -11.90 0.22 -6.94
C LEU A 8 -11.50 1.69 -7.15
N GLU A 9 -10.36 1.94 -7.79
CA GLU A 9 -9.91 3.28 -8.20
C GLU A 9 -10.60 3.80 -9.47
N ARG A 10 -11.53 3.01 -10.03
CA ARG A 10 -12.29 3.34 -11.25
C ARG A 10 -11.38 3.69 -12.43
N PHE A 11 -10.22 3.05 -12.55
CA PHE A 11 -9.45 3.10 -13.80
C PHE A 11 -10.20 2.42 -14.94
N TYR A 12 -11.06 1.46 -14.60
CA TYR A 12 -11.98 0.79 -15.49
C TYR A 12 -13.33 0.66 -14.79
N ASP A 13 -14.41 0.62 -15.57
CA ASP A 13 -15.73 0.23 -15.09
C ASP A 13 -15.94 -1.29 -15.32
N PRO A 14 -16.66 -1.99 -14.43
CA PRO A 14 -16.96 -3.40 -14.62
C PRO A 14 -17.89 -3.60 -15.82
N THR A 15 -17.67 -4.66 -16.59
CA THR A 15 -18.55 -5.03 -17.72
C THR A 15 -19.91 -5.54 -17.28
N SER A 16 -20.00 -6.08 -16.05
CA SER A 16 -21.24 -6.51 -15.40
C SER A 16 -21.11 -6.38 -13.88
N GLY A 17 -22.23 -6.17 -13.18
CA GLY A 17 -22.23 -5.91 -11.74
C GLY A 17 -21.88 -4.45 -11.40
N VAL A 18 -21.66 -4.20 -10.10
CA VAL A 18 -21.37 -2.86 -9.56
C VAL A 18 -20.29 -2.93 -8.48
N VAL A 19 -19.50 -1.87 -8.34
CA VAL A 19 -18.61 -1.66 -7.19
C VAL A 19 -19.20 -0.54 -6.36
N MET A 20 -19.35 -0.75 -5.06
CA MET A 20 -20.00 0.20 -4.17
C MET A 20 -19.04 0.69 -3.07
N LEU A 21 -19.19 1.97 -2.71
CA LEU A 21 -18.61 2.60 -1.54
C LEU A 21 -19.75 3.11 -0.66
N ASP A 22 -19.85 2.62 0.58
CA ASP A 22 -20.92 2.99 1.52
C ASP A 22 -22.34 2.87 0.93
N GLY A 23 -22.55 1.85 0.09
CA GLY A 23 -23.82 1.57 -0.58
C GLY A 23 -24.08 2.40 -1.84
N LEU A 24 -23.18 3.30 -2.22
CA LEU A 24 -23.26 4.08 -3.46
C LEU A 24 -22.38 3.47 -4.54
N ASP A 25 -22.90 3.38 -5.76
CA ASP A 25 -22.11 2.96 -6.92
C ASP A 25 -20.97 3.96 -7.17
N ILE A 26 -19.73 3.48 -7.26
CA ILE A 26 -18.57 4.36 -7.48
C ILE A 26 -18.65 5.16 -8.80
N ARG A 27 -19.50 4.72 -9.74
CA ARG A 27 -19.74 5.42 -11.00
C ARG A 27 -20.46 6.75 -10.83
N THR A 28 -21.22 6.91 -9.75
CA THR A 28 -21.94 8.15 -9.43
C THR A 28 -21.11 9.13 -8.59
N LEU A 29 -19.92 8.73 -8.15
CA LEU A 29 -19.05 9.55 -7.30
C LEU A 29 -18.11 10.41 -8.15
N ASP A 30 -17.69 11.55 -7.59
CA ASP A 30 -16.65 12.38 -8.20
C ASP A 30 -15.29 11.63 -8.16
N LEU A 31 -14.66 11.53 -9.33
CA LEU A 31 -13.41 10.78 -9.49
C LEU A 31 -12.24 11.44 -8.76
N SER A 32 -12.19 12.77 -8.77
CA SER A 32 -11.14 13.54 -8.08
C SER A 32 -11.24 13.37 -6.57
N TRP A 33 -12.44 13.33 -6.01
CA TRP A 33 -12.68 13.05 -4.60
C TRP A 33 -12.39 11.59 -4.23
N LEU A 34 -12.86 10.63 -5.03
CA LEU A 34 -12.62 9.20 -4.79
C LEU A 34 -11.11 8.91 -4.73
N ARG A 35 -10.36 9.37 -5.73
CA ARG A 35 -8.90 9.15 -5.83
C ARG A 35 -8.07 10.14 -5.04
N GLY A 36 -8.56 11.35 -4.79
CA GLY A 36 -7.83 12.44 -4.15
C GLY A 36 -8.08 12.56 -2.66
N GLN A 37 -9.22 12.05 -2.14
CA GLN A 37 -9.57 12.07 -0.71
C GLN A 37 -9.79 10.68 -0.10
N VAL A 38 -10.51 9.77 -0.77
CA VAL A 38 -10.97 8.52 -0.12
C VAL A 38 -9.92 7.41 -0.15
N ILE A 39 -9.34 7.14 -1.32
CA ILE A 39 -8.47 5.97 -1.53
C ILE A 39 -6.99 6.39 -1.47
N GLY A 40 -6.22 5.81 -0.55
CA GLY A 40 -4.76 5.84 -0.60
C GLY A 40 -4.24 4.57 -1.25
N PHE A 41 -3.27 4.69 -2.17
CA PHE A 41 -2.66 3.55 -2.83
C PHE A 41 -1.16 3.49 -2.54
N ILE A 42 -0.67 2.30 -2.20
CA ILE A 42 0.76 2.03 -2.01
C ILE A 42 1.16 0.88 -2.93
N ASN A 43 1.88 1.22 -3.99
CA ASN A 43 2.41 0.28 -4.99
C ASN A 43 3.64 -0.49 -4.46
N GLN A 44 3.91 -1.63 -5.10
CA GLN A 44 5.11 -2.45 -4.90
C GLN A 44 6.39 -1.67 -5.22
N GLU A 45 6.38 -0.94 -6.35
CA GLU A 45 7.49 -0.10 -6.80
C GLU A 45 7.04 1.37 -6.87
N PRO A 46 7.34 2.18 -5.85
CA PRO A 46 6.91 3.56 -5.85
C PRO A 46 7.72 4.42 -6.81
N VAL A 47 7.00 5.20 -7.59
CA VAL A 47 7.57 6.23 -8.45
C VAL A 47 7.68 7.53 -7.67
N LEU A 48 8.89 8.10 -7.67
CA LEU A 48 9.15 9.43 -7.14
C LEU A 48 9.35 10.40 -8.30
N PHE A 49 8.79 11.58 -8.16
CA PHE A 49 8.97 12.66 -9.12
C PHE A 49 10.38 13.25 -8.98
N GLY A 50 10.89 13.80 -10.08
CA GLY A 50 12.15 14.54 -10.16
C GLY A 50 12.09 15.88 -9.41
N SER A 51 11.88 15.83 -8.10
CA SER A 51 11.65 16.98 -7.23
C SER A 51 12.15 16.71 -5.81
N SER A 52 11.99 17.66 -4.88
CA SER A 52 12.42 17.47 -3.49
C SER A 52 11.64 16.35 -2.80
N ILE A 53 12.21 15.76 -1.74
CA ILE A 53 11.49 14.81 -0.88
C ILE A 53 10.24 15.48 -0.27
N MET A 54 10.34 16.76 0.12
CA MET A 54 9.21 17.56 0.62
C MET A 54 8.04 17.54 -0.37
N GLU A 55 8.29 17.90 -1.63
CA GLU A 55 7.27 17.95 -2.68
C GLU A 55 6.73 16.57 -3.03
N ASN A 56 7.60 15.55 -3.03
CA ASN A 56 7.18 14.17 -3.25
C ASN A 56 6.18 13.70 -2.19
N ILE A 57 6.30 14.10 -0.92
CA ILE A 57 5.33 13.75 0.11
C ILE A 57 4.09 14.66 0.00
N ARG A 58 4.28 15.97 -0.16
CA ARG A 58 3.19 16.96 -0.31
C ARG A 58 2.29 16.67 -1.51
N PHE A 59 2.77 15.94 -2.53
CA PHE A 59 1.94 15.49 -3.64
C PHE A 59 0.65 14.77 -3.20
N GLY A 60 0.65 14.07 -2.06
CA GLY A 60 -0.55 13.42 -1.53
C GLY A 60 -1.61 14.39 -0.99
N LYS A 61 -1.23 15.61 -0.62
CA LYS A 61 -2.10 16.68 -0.11
C LYS A 61 -1.45 18.04 -0.45
N PRO A 62 -1.75 18.63 -1.63
CA PRO A 62 -1.03 19.80 -2.14
C PRO A 62 -1.04 21.04 -1.22
N ASP A 63 -2.10 21.19 -0.43
CA ASP A 63 -2.30 22.25 0.56
C ASP A 63 -1.66 21.95 1.92
N ALA A 64 -0.94 20.83 2.06
CA ALA A 64 -0.30 20.45 3.32
C ALA A 64 0.87 21.37 3.68
N THR A 65 0.88 21.79 4.93
CA THR A 65 1.97 22.50 5.57
C THR A 65 3.23 21.63 5.69
N ASP A 66 4.40 22.27 5.80
CA ASP A 66 5.67 21.56 6.08
C ASP A 66 5.58 20.68 7.34
N ALA A 67 4.85 21.14 8.35
CA ALA A 67 4.63 20.39 9.59
C ALA A 67 3.84 19.09 9.36
N GLU A 68 2.79 19.13 8.53
CA GLU A 68 2.04 17.93 8.13
C GLU A 68 2.90 16.95 7.34
N VAL A 69 3.74 17.46 6.42
CA VAL A 69 4.68 16.62 5.67
C VAL A 69 5.68 15.93 6.60
N ILE A 70 6.27 16.66 7.54
CA ILE A 70 7.19 16.10 8.53
C ILE A 70 6.48 15.07 9.42
N SER A 71 5.23 15.33 9.82
CA SER A 71 4.43 14.38 10.60
C SER A 71 4.17 13.08 9.84
N ALA A 72 3.76 13.16 8.56
CA ALA A 72 3.55 12.00 7.71
C ALA A 72 4.85 11.20 7.51
N ALA A 73 5.98 11.90 7.28
CA ALA A 73 7.29 11.28 7.18
C ALA A 73 7.72 10.56 8.48
N LYS A 74 7.38 11.09 9.66
CA LYS A 74 7.64 10.43 10.94
C LYS A 74 6.81 9.16 11.09
N GLN A 75 5.51 9.22 10.77
CA GLN A 75 4.62 8.05 10.82
C GLN A 75 5.13 6.92 9.91
N ALA A 76 5.66 7.29 8.74
CA ALA A 76 6.22 6.36 7.77
C ALA A 76 7.68 5.92 8.04
N ASN A 77 8.26 6.19 9.22
CA ASN A 77 9.67 5.92 9.53
C ASN A 77 10.68 6.58 8.56
N ALA A 78 10.27 7.63 7.83
CA ALA A 78 11.09 8.27 6.81
C ALA A 78 11.95 9.42 7.36
N HIS A 79 11.44 10.13 8.37
CA HIS A 79 12.06 11.36 8.88
C HIS A 79 13.56 11.23 9.18
N ARG A 80 13.97 10.17 9.88
CA ARG A 80 15.37 9.99 10.32
C ARG A 80 16.36 9.93 9.15
N PHE A 81 16.03 9.21 8.08
CA PHE A 81 16.95 9.12 6.95
C PHE A 81 16.88 10.39 6.10
N ILE A 82 15.70 11.01 5.97
CA ILE A 82 15.56 12.28 5.25
C ILE A 82 16.45 13.35 5.89
N THR A 83 16.41 13.49 7.21
CA THR A 83 17.25 14.46 7.95
C THR A 83 18.75 14.12 7.96
N SER A 84 19.14 12.93 7.52
CA SER A 84 20.56 12.55 7.39
C SER A 84 21.19 13.03 6.08
N PHE A 85 20.39 13.41 5.09
CA PHE A 85 20.91 14.05 3.88
C PHE A 85 21.36 15.49 4.17
N PRO A 86 22.39 16.00 3.47
CA PRO A 86 22.85 17.39 3.64
C PRO A 86 21.73 18.43 3.48
N ASP A 87 20.85 18.24 2.50
CA ASP A 87 19.73 19.16 2.22
C ASP A 87 18.41 18.73 2.89
N GLY A 88 18.42 17.66 3.68
CA GLY A 88 17.26 17.17 4.40
C GLY A 88 16.05 16.91 3.48
N TYR A 89 14.94 17.57 3.76
CA TYR A 89 13.71 17.48 2.96
C TYR A 89 13.81 18.15 1.58
N ASN A 90 14.78 19.06 1.40
CA ASN A 90 15.03 19.73 0.12
C ASN A 90 15.89 18.89 -0.83
N THR A 91 16.38 17.73 -0.39
CA THR A 91 17.11 16.79 -1.25
C THR A 91 16.24 16.39 -2.45
N THR A 92 16.74 16.64 -3.65
CA THR A 92 16.11 16.23 -4.91
C THR A 92 16.29 14.73 -5.13
N VAL A 93 15.21 14.04 -5.51
CA VAL A 93 15.17 12.60 -5.82
C VAL A 93 14.61 12.38 -7.23
N GLY A 94 14.60 11.14 -7.71
CA GLY A 94 14.17 10.79 -9.09
C GLY A 94 15.37 10.62 -10.03
N GLU A 95 15.12 10.63 -11.35
CA GLU A 95 16.14 10.29 -12.38
C GLU A 95 17.41 11.14 -12.34
N ARG A 96 17.31 12.40 -11.87
CA ARG A 96 18.43 13.35 -11.77
C ARG A 96 18.83 13.68 -10.32
N GLY A 97 18.24 12.99 -9.35
CA GLY A 97 18.43 13.26 -7.92
C GLY A 97 19.27 12.19 -7.22
N VAL A 98 19.27 12.25 -5.88
CA VAL A 98 19.89 11.22 -5.04
C VAL A 98 19.20 9.88 -5.25
N THR A 99 20.00 8.83 -5.45
CA THR A 99 19.50 7.45 -5.52
C THR A 99 19.07 6.99 -4.13
N LEU A 100 17.81 6.62 -4.01
CA LEU A 100 17.24 6.04 -2.79
C LEU A 100 17.19 4.51 -2.88
N SER A 101 17.38 3.83 -1.75
CA SER A 101 17.10 2.40 -1.65
C SER A 101 15.61 2.10 -1.82
N GLY A 102 15.25 0.87 -2.15
CA GLY A 102 13.85 0.45 -2.27
C GLY A 102 13.04 0.77 -1.00
N GLY A 103 13.59 0.46 0.18
CA GLY A 103 12.92 0.73 1.46
C GLY A 103 12.79 2.22 1.79
N GLN A 104 13.71 3.07 1.31
CA GLN A 104 13.57 4.53 1.43
C GLN A 104 12.46 5.06 0.50
N LYS A 105 12.41 4.61 -0.75
CA LYS A 105 11.34 4.96 -1.69
C LYS A 105 9.97 4.54 -1.15
N GLN A 106 9.87 3.34 -0.59
CA GLN A 106 8.63 2.82 0.01
C GLN A 106 8.14 3.70 1.16
N ARG A 107 9.05 4.10 2.06
CA ARG A 107 8.69 4.97 3.18
C ARG A 107 8.23 6.37 2.75
N ILE A 108 8.79 6.92 1.67
CA ILE A 108 8.30 8.18 1.09
C ILE A 108 6.90 7.98 0.49
N ALA A 109 6.66 6.86 -0.18
CA ALA A 109 5.35 6.54 -0.74
C ALA A 109 4.29 6.32 0.34
N ILE A 110 4.63 5.65 1.45
CA ILE A 110 3.76 5.52 2.63
C ILE A 110 3.45 6.91 3.20
N ALA A 111 4.45 7.78 3.36
CA ALA A 111 4.21 9.15 3.83
C ALA A 111 3.27 9.94 2.89
N ARG A 112 3.46 9.81 1.57
CA ARG A 112 2.59 10.40 0.54
C ARG A 112 1.15 9.89 0.64
N ALA A 113 0.94 8.60 0.88
CA ALA A 113 -0.39 8.04 1.06
C ALA A 113 -1.03 8.49 2.39
N LEU A 114 -0.23 8.61 3.46
CA LEU A 114 -0.70 8.95 4.80
C LEU A 114 -1.08 10.42 4.98
N ILE A 115 -0.37 11.35 4.33
CA ILE A 115 -0.63 12.80 4.49
C ILE A 115 -2.05 13.19 4.03
N LYS A 116 -2.61 12.42 3.10
CA LYS A 116 -3.97 12.54 2.62
C LYS A 116 -5.02 12.11 3.65
N ASN A 117 -4.62 11.28 4.63
CA ASN A 117 -5.49 10.63 5.60
C ASN A 117 -6.69 9.89 4.96
N PRO A 118 -6.43 8.89 4.09
CA PRO A 118 -7.48 8.18 3.37
C PRO A 118 -8.32 7.28 4.30
N SER A 119 -9.60 7.10 3.95
CA SER A 119 -10.50 6.15 4.64
C SER A 119 -10.24 4.71 4.20
N ILE A 120 -9.84 4.52 2.94
CA ILE A 120 -9.50 3.21 2.36
C ILE A 120 -8.03 3.23 1.95
N LEU A 121 -7.27 2.24 2.40
CA LEU A 121 -5.88 2.05 2.02
C LEU A 121 -5.73 0.78 1.19
N VAL A 122 -5.18 0.89 -0.01
CA VAL A 122 -4.84 -0.24 -0.89
C VAL A 122 -3.34 -0.47 -0.83
N LEU A 123 -2.95 -1.69 -0.47
CA LEU A 123 -1.56 -2.13 -0.41
C LEU A 123 -1.35 -3.20 -1.48
N ASP A 124 -0.59 -2.88 -2.54
CA ASP A 124 -0.22 -3.85 -3.57
C ASP A 124 1.24 -4.25 -3.39
N GLU A 125 1.48 -5.43 -2.79
CA GLU A 125 2.82 -6.00 -2.63
C GLU A 125 3.90 -5.08 -2.02
N ALA A 126 3.52 -4.17 -1.12
CA ALA A 126 4.36 -3.07 -0.64
C ALA A 126 5.71 -3.44 0.02
N THR A 127 6.04 -4.72 0.23
CA THR A 127 7.30 -5.17 0.86
C THR A 127 8.09 -6.22 0.06
N SER A 128 7.59 -6.71 -1.09
CA SER A 128 8.14 -7.93 -1.70
C SER A 128 9.52 -7.76 -2.35
N ALA A 129 9.92 -6.53 -2.70
CA ALA A 129 11.19 -6.19 -3.34
C ALA A 129 12.27 -5.69 -2.37
N LEU A 130 12.06 -5.81 -1.06
CA LEU A 130 12.95 -5.24 -0.03
C LEU A 130 13.88 -6.30 0.58
N ASP A 131 15.07 -5.86 1.02
CA ASP A 131 15.92 -6.64 1.93
C ASP A 131 15.25 -6.78 3.31
N ALA A 132 15.69 -7.76 4.10
CA ALA A 132 15.03 -8.11 5.37
C ALA A 132 15.02 -6.99 6.41
N GLU A 133 16.07 -6.15 6.47
CA GLU A 133 16.12 -5.02 7.40
C GLU A 133 15.13 -3.93 6.98
N SER A 134 15.16 -3.56 5.69
CA SER A 134 14.21 -2.60 5.11
C SER A 134 12.76 -3.08 5.22
N GLU A 135 12.49 -4.36 4.99
CA GLU A 135 11.17 -4.98 5.07
C GLU A 135 10.56 -4.78 6.46
N ARG A 136 11.33 -5.03 7.53
CA ARG A 136 10.86 -4.86 8.91
C ARG A 136 10.45 -3.41 9.21
N VAL A 137 11.28 -2.44 8.80
CA VAL A 137 11.03 -1.02 9.05
C VAL A 137 9.83 -0.49 8.26
N VAL A 138 9.65 -0.99 7.03
CA VAL A 138 8.50 -0.68 6.18
C VAL A 138 7.22 -1.32 6.73
N GLN A 139 7.29 -2.57 7.19
CA GLN A 139 6.14 -3.25 7.78
C GLN A 139 5.62 -2.52 9.02
N GLU A 140 6.50 -2.08 9.92
CA GLU A 140 6.09 -1.26 11.07
C GLU A 140 5.38 0.04 10.67
N ALA A 141 5.80 0.65 9.56
CA ALA A 141 5.15 1.85 9.03
C ALA A 141 3.77 1.54 8.45
N LEU A 142 3.64 0.42 7.73
CA LEU A 142 2.37 -0.07 7.21
C LEU A 142 1.40 -0.43 8.34
N ASP A 143 1.84 -1.15 9.36
CA ASP A 143 1.01 -1.52 10.53
C ASP A 143 0.46 -0.29 11.25
N ARG A 144 1.22 0.80 11.30
CA ARG A 144 0.71 2.07 11.84
C ARG A 144 -0.26 2.75 10.88
N ALA A 145 -0.02 2.65 9.57
CA ALA A 145 -0.86 3.22 8.53
C ALA A 145 -2.24 2.55 8.43
N THR A 146 -2.34 1.26 8.72
CA THR A 146 -3.60 0.49 8.61
C THR A 146 -4.58 0.78 9.75
N ARG A 147 -4.12 1.24 10.91
CA ARG A 147 -4.99 1.45 12.08
C ARG A 147 -6.11 2.46 11.81
N GLY A 148 -7.35 2.03 12.09
CA GLY A 148 -8.55 2.86 11.98
C GLY A 148 -9.03 3.10 10.54
N ARG A 149 -8.59 2.27 9.58
CA ARG A 149 -8.94 2.39 8.16
C ARG A 149 -9.42 1.06 7.60
N THR A 150 -10.19 1.09 6.53
CA THR A 150 -10.44 -0.11 5.71
C THR A 150 -9.21 -0.36 4.85
N VAL A 151 -8.66 -1.57 4.90
CA VAL A 151 -7.42 -1.91 4.19
C VAL A 151 -7.65 -3.07 3.24
N LEU A 152 -7.36 -2.84 1.96
CA LEU A 152 -7.33 -3.88 0.95
C LEU A 152 -5.87 -4.27 0.67
N ILE A 153 -5.50 -5.48 1.05
CA ILE A 153 -4.14 -6.00 0.82
C ILE A 153 -4.17 -6.97 -0.36
N ILE A 154 -3.41 -6.65 -1.41
CA ILE A 154 -3.10 -7.57 -2.50
C ILE A 154 -1.71 -8.12 -2.22
N ALA A 155 -1.67 -9.38 -1.77
CA ALA A 155 -0.43 -10.00 -1.37
C ALA A 155 -0.01 -11.13 -2.32
N HIS A 156 1.30 -11.22 -2.53
CA HIS A 156 1.96 -12.40 -3.09
C HIS A 156 2.73 -13.17 -2.01
N ARG A 157 3.14 -12.51 -0.92
CA ARG A 157 3.69 -13.16 0.27
C ARG A 157 2.58 -13.43 1.28
N LEU A 158 2.39 -14.68 1.68
CA LEU A 158 1.30 -15.02 2.60
C LEU A 158 1.55 -14.52 4.02
N SER A 159 2.80 -14.23 4.41
CA SER A 159 3.14 -13.66 5.72
C SER A 159 2.45 -12.31 5.99
N THR A 160 2.23 -11.49 4.96
CA THR A 160 1.63 -10.15 5.12
C THR A 160 0.12 -10.17 5.32
N ILE A 161 -0.55 -11.32 5.07
CA ILE A 161 -2.01 -11.45 5.18
C ILE A 161 -2.46 -12.36 6.32
N GLN A 162 -1.54 -12.95 7.09
CA GLN A 162 -1.91 -13.85 8.19
C GLN A 162 -2.73 -13.14 9.28
N GLY A 163 -2.47 -11.85 9.50
CA GLY A 163 -3.20 -11.02 10.47
C GLY A 163 -4.42 -10.30 9.90
N ALA A 164 -4.85 -10.59 8.67
CA ALA A 164 -6.02 -9.94 8.09
C ALA A 164 -7.32 -10.48 8.70
N ASP A 165 -8.30 -9.58 8.90
CA ASP A 165 -9.63 -9.92 9.41
C ASP A 165 -10.39 -10.87 8.47
N LEU A 166 -10.15 -10.74 7.16
CA LEU A 166 -10.72 -11.58 6.12
C LEU A 166 -9.72 -11.78 4.98
N ILE A 167 -9.53 -13.04 4.58
CA ILE A 167 -8.71 -13.42 3.43
C ILE A 167 -9.63 -13.96 2.35
N CYS A 168 -9.54 -13.38 1.14
CA CYS A 168 -10.26 -13.85 -0.04
C CYS A 168 -9.29 -14.50 -1.03
N VAL A 169 -9.43 -15.80 -1.24
CA VAL A 169 -8.61 -16.55 -2.21
C VAL A 169 -9.28 -16.50 -3.57
N MET A 170 -8.55 -16.04 -4.57
CA MET A 170 -9.04 -15.94 -5.94
C MET A 170 -8.43 -17.01 -6.85
N SER A 171 -9.25 -17.63 -7.68
CA SER A 171 -8.83 -18.51 -8.78
C SER A 171 -9.72 -18.30 -10.00
N ASN A 172 -9.13 -18.22 -11.20
CA ASN A 172 -9.84 -18.00 -12.46
C ASN A 172 -10.86 -16.85 -12.42
N GLY A 173 -10.48 -15.73 -11.81
CA GLY A 173 -11.32 -14.53 -11.72
C GLY A 173 -12.47 -14.59 -10.70
N ARG A 174 -12.56 -15.65 -9.89
CA ARG A 174 -13.61 -15.81 -8.86
C ARG A 174 -13.00 -15.99 -7.48
N VAL A 175 -13.72 -15.57 -6.44
CA VAL A 175 -13.40 -15.91 -5.06
C VAL A 175 -13.80 -17.37 -4.83
N VAL A 176 -12.82 -18.22 -4.52
CA VAL A 176 -13.04 -19.66 -4.29
C VAL A 176 -13.05 -20.03 -2.81
N GLU A 177 -12.38 -19.23 -1.98
CA GLU A 177 -12.40 -19.39 -0.53
C GLU A 177 -12.40 -18.02 0.14
N ALA A 178 -13.07 -17.92 1.29
CA ALA A 178 -13.03 -16.77 2.17
C ALA A 178 -13.05 -17.21 3.64
N GLY A 179 -12.33 -16.48 4.48
CA GLY A 179 -12.28 -16.72 5.92
C GLY A 179 -11.02 -16.15 6.57
N THR A 180 -10.85 -16.41 7.85
CA THR A 180 -9.62 -16.07 8.59
C THR A 180 -8.48 -17.02 8.21
N HIS A 181 -7.24 -16.67 8.57
CA HIS A 181 -6.07 -17.53 8.36
C HIS A 181 -6.27 -18.95 8.89
N LEU A 182 -6.77 -19.09 10.13
CA LEU A 182 -6.96 -20.37 10.78
C LEU A 182 -8.10 -21.18 10.14
N GLU A 183 -9.20 -20.54 9.77
CA GLU A 183 -10.32 -21.19 9.09
C GLU A 183 -9.89 -21.77 7.74
N LEU A 184 -9.16 -20.99 6.95
CA LEU A 184 -8.70 -21.40 5.62
C LEU A 184 -7.64 -22.52 5.70
N LEU A 185 -6.77 -22.49 6.71
CA LEU A 185 -5.85 -23.61 6.96
C LEU A 185 -6.60 -24.89 7.34
N GLY A 186 -7.62 -24.78 8.19
CA GLY A 186 -8.43 -25.93 8.62
C GLY A 186 -9.22 -26.58 7.49
N LYS A 187 -9.63 -25.80 6.47
CA LYS A 187 -10.31 -26.31 5.26
C LYS A 187 -9.41 -27.18 4.37
N GLY A 188 -8.09 -27.05 4.47
CA GLY A 188 -7.15 -27.81 3.64
C GLY A 188 -7.26 -27.53 2.13
N GLY A 189 -7.84 -26.39 1.74
CA GLY A 189 -8.06 -25.99 0.35
C GLY A 189 -6.84 -25.35 -0.30
N LEU A 190 -7.09 -24.57 -1.37
CA LEU A 190 -6.09 -23.86 -2.14
C LEU A 190 -5.24 -22.93 -1.26
N TYR A 191 -5.83 -22.28 -0.24
CA TYR A 191 -5.07 -21.46 0.70
C TYR A 191 -3.99 -22.25 1.44
N SER A 192 -4.37 -23.42 1.99
CA SER A 192 -3.44 -24.29 2.72
C SER A 192 -2.31 -24.79 1.82
N ASP A 193 -2.63 -25.15 0.57
CA ASP A 193 -1.63 -25.58 -0.40
C ASP A 193 -0.64 -24.46 -0.76
N LEU A 194 -1.12 -23.22 -0.92
CA LEU A 194 -0.26 -22.05 -1.14
C LEU A 194 0.69 -21.83 0.05
N ILE A 195 0.19 -21.93 1.28
CA ILE A 195 1.01 -21.81 2.50
C ILE A 195 2.10 -22.87 2.55
N ARG A 196 1.77 -24.14 2.23
CA ARG A 196 2.74 -25.23 2.22
C ARG A 196 3.86 -25.01 1.20
N ARG A 197 3.51 -24.59 -0.01
CA ARG A 197 4.49 -24.30 -1.08
C ARG A 197 5.43 -23.18 -0.68
N GLN A 198 4.90 -22.08 -0.17
CA GLN A 198 5.73 -20.93 0.20
C GLN A 198 6.67 -21.23 1.38
N LYS A 199 6.24 -22.08 2.34
CA LYS A 199 7.13 -22.56 3.42
C LYS A 199 8.27 -23.43 2.90
N ALA A 200 8.02 -24.23 1.86
CA ALA A 200 9.05 -25.07 1.24
C ALA A 200 10.07 -24.24 0.43
N GLU A 201 9.66 -23.11 -0.14
CA GLU A 201 10.54 -22.19 -0.88
C GLU A 201 11.43 -21.35 0.05
N GLY A 202 10.93 -20.93 1.22
CA GLY A 202 11.70 -20.16 2.21
C GLY A 202 12.72 -20.96 3.03
N GLN A 203 12.87 -22.26 2.78
CA GLN A 203 13.86 -23.15 3.44
C GLN A 203 15.06 -23.49 2.54
N LYS A 204 15.16 -22.88 1.36
CA LYS A 204 16.33 -22.95 0.48
C LYS A 204 17.13 -21.65 0.55
#